data_AF-A0ABD2W978-F1
#
_entry.id   AF-A0ABD2W978-F1
#
_cell.length_a   1.000
_cell.length_b   1.000
_cell.length_c   1.000
_cell.angle_alpha   90.00
_cell.angle_beta   90.00
_cell.angle_gamma   90.00
#
_symmetry.space_group_name_H-M   'P 1'
#
loop_
_entity.id
_entity.type
_entity.pdbx_description
1 polymer ?
#
loop_
_entity_poly.entity_id
_entity_poly.type
_entity_poly.pdbx_seq_one_letter_code
_entity_poly.pdbx_strand_id
1 'polypeptide(L)'
;MKSEQIRWPRLADYLAEKGIEWKFIPPSAPHFGGFWKAAVRSFKFHLKRAVGTQHVTYEKLNTLIIGVEAVLNSCPLEPVTSDPDELCVLTPRSKSTGMSLLT
;
A
#
# COMPACT_ATOMS: atom_id res chain seq x y z
N MET A 1 -14.19 -21.31 9.04
CA MET A 1 -14.22 -20.42 7.85
C MET A 1 -13.39 -21.05 6.75
N LYS A 2 -14.02 -21.56 5.69
CA LYS A 2 -13.29 -21.97 4.48
C LYS A 2 -12.95 -20.68 3.73
N SER A 3 -11.67 -20.39 3.54
CA SER A 3 -11.23 -19.28 2.71
C SER A 3 -11.77 -19.47 1.30
N GLU A 4 -12.46 -18.46 0.75
CA GLU A 4 -12.82 -18.45 -0.66
C GLU A 4 -11.55 -18.58 -1.49
N GLN A 5 -11.44 -19.71 -2.18
CA GLN A 5 -10.29 -20.03 -2.99
C GLN A 5 -10.36 -19.19 -4.26
N ILE A 6 -9.29 -18.42 -4.53
CA ILE A 6 -9.19 -17.57 -5.73
C ILE A 6 -9.44 -18.45 -6.96
N ARG A 7 -10.46 -18.09 -7.75
CA ARG A 7 -10.76 -18.78 -9.02
C ARG A 7 -9.84 -18.25 -10.12
N TRP A 8 -8.67 -18.86 -10.25
CA TRP A 8 -7.64 -18.46 -11.22
C TRP A 8 -8.12 -18.26 -12.66
N PRO A 9 -8.97 -19.13 -13.25
CA PRO A 9 -9.43 -18.92 -14.64
C PRO A 9 -10.16 -17.58 -14.81
N ARG A 10 -11.10 -17.26 -13.91
CA ARG A 10 -11.85 -15.99 -13.96
C ARG A 10 -10.96 -14.78 -13.76
N LEU A 11 -9.94 -14.90 -12.90
CA LEU A 11 -8.98 -13.83 -12.67
C LEU A 11 -8.07 -13.65 -13.90
N ALA A 12 -7.62 -14.73 -14.52
CA ALA A 12 -6.79 -14.67 -15.72
C ALA A 12 -7.53 -14.00 -16.88
N ASP A 13 -8.80 -14.35 -17.11
CA ASP A 13 -9.63 -13.72 -18.14
C ASP A 13 -9.80 -12.21 -17.88
N TYR A 14 -10.09 -11.83 -16.63
CA TYR A 14 -10.19 -10.42 -16.24
C TYR A 14 -8.88 -9.65 -16.43
N LEU A 15 -7.75 -10.23 -16.00
CA LEU A 15 -6.45 -9.59 -16.15
C LEU A 15 -6.06 -9.44 -17.62
N ALA A 16 -6.35 -10.45 -18.45
CA ALA A 16 -6.14 -10.39 -19.91
C ALA A 16 -7.02 -9.31 -20.55
N GLU A 17 -8.31 -9.22 -20.19
CA GLU A 17 -9.22 -8.17 -20.66
C GLU A 17 -8.70 -6.76 -20.31
N LYS A 18 -8.09 -6.61 -19.12
CA LYS A 18 -7.50 -5.34 -18.68
C LYS A 18 -6.06 -5.11 -19.16
N GLY A 19 -5.48 -6.04 -19.90
CA GLY A 19 -4.07 -5.97 -20.33
C GLY A 19 -3.07 -5.99 -19.17
N ILE A 20 -3.44 -6.57 -18.03
CA ILE A 20 -2.61 -6.65 -16.83
C ILE A 20 -1.82 -7.96 -16.84
N GLU A 21 -0.49 -7.87 -16.81
CA GLU A 21 0.40 -9.03 -16.68
C GLU A 21 0.61 -9.39 -15.20
N TRP A 22 0.26 -10.61 -14.80
CA TRP A 22 0.52 -11.11 -13.45
C TRP A 22 1.87 -11.81 -13.35
N LYS A 23 2.74 -11.33 -12.46
CA LYS A 23 4.06 -11.93 -12.19
C LYS A 23 4.13 -12.46 -10.76
N PHE A 24 4.42 -13.75 -10.61
CA PHE A 24 4.71 -14.32 -9.30
C PHE A 24 6.12 -13.97 -8.85
N ILE A 25 6.29 -13.76 -7.54
CA ILE A 25 7.63 -13.64 -6.95
C ILE A 25 8.33 -15.00 -7.12
N PRO A 26 9.54 -15.05 -7.69
CA PRO A 26 10.27 -16.30 -7.85
C PRO A 26 10.46 -17.02 -6.51
N PRO A 27 10.33 -18.35 -6.46
CA PRO A 27 10.71 -19.11 -5.27
C PRO A 27 12.19 -18.81 -4.93
N SER A 28 12.50 -18.69 -3.65
CA SER A 28 13.85 -18.36 -3.14
C SER A 28 14.34 -16.93 -3.41
N ALA A 29 13.48 -15.99 -3.80
CA ALA A 29 13.83 -14.58 -3.96
C ALA A 29 13.18 -13.66 -2.88
N PRO A 30 13.50 -13.84 -1.58
CA PRO A 30 12.80 -13.17 -0.47
C PRO A 30 12.97 -11.64 -0.45
N HIS A 31 13.99 -11.13 -1.15
CA HIS A 31 14.32 -9.71 -1.28
C HIS A 31 13.37 -8.97 -2.24
N PHE A 32 12.78 -9.65 -3.23
CA PHE A 32 11.79 -9.06 -4.15
C PHE A 32 10.52 -8.57 -3.43
N GLY A 33 10.32 -9.01 -2.18
CA GLY A 33 9.17 -8.63 -1.38
C GLY A 33 9.42 -7.54 -0.33
N GLY A 34 10.61 -6.95 -0.25
CA GLY A 34 10.98 -6.04 0.84
C GLY A 34 10.00 -4.88 1.01
N PHE A 35 9.62 -4.22 -0.10
CA PHE A 35 8.72 -3.08 -0.10
C PHE A 35 7.32 -3.43 0.42
N TRP A 36 6.66 -4.46 -0.14
CA TRP A 36 5.33 -4.84 0.31
C TRP A 36 5.34 -5.34 1.76
N LYS A 37 6.40 -6.03 2.19
CA LYS A 37 6.57 -6.46 3.59
C LYS A 37 6.65 -5.26 4.53
N ALA A 38 7.40 -4.23 4.14
CA ALA A 38 7.49 -2.98 4.91
C ALA A 38 6.14 -2.26 4.97
N ALA A 39 5.44 -2.13 3.84
CA ALA A 39 4.11 -1.52 3.79
C ALA A 39 3.10 -2.25 4.70
N VAL A 40 3.04 -3.59 4.61
CA VAL A 40 2.18 -4.41 5.47
C VAL A 40 2.55 -4.28 6.95
N ARG A 41 3.85 -4.20 7.27
CA ARG A 41 4.32 -3.98 8.65
C ARG A 41 3.86 -2.63 9.18
N SER A 42 4.03 -1.55 8.42
CA SER A 42 3.62 -0.19 8.80
C SER A 42 2.11 -0.09 8.96
N PHE A 43 1.33 -0.65 8.02
CA PHE A 43 -0.13 -0.69 8.11
C PHE A 43 -0.60 -1.39 9.39
N LYS A 44 -0.09 -2.59 9.66
CA LYS A 44 -0.43 -3.34 10.88
C LYS A 44 -0.05 -2.59 12.15
N PHE A 45 1.08 -1.88 12.13
CA PHE A 45 1.53 -1.08 13.27
C PHE A 45 0.55 0.06 13.58
N HIS A 46 0.19 0.87 12.58
CA HIS A 46 -0.74 1.99 12.76
C HIS A 46 -2.16 1.52 13.10
N LEU A 47 -2.66 0.49 12.39
CA LEU A 47 -4.01 -0.03 12.63
C LEU A 47 -4.18 -0.57 14.06
N LYS A 48 -3.20 -1.32 14.57
CA LYS A 48 -3.25 -1.84 15.95
C LYS A 48 -3.29 -0.72 16.99
N ARG A 49 -2.55 0.38 16.77
CA ARG A 49 -2.56 1.54 17.68
C ARG A 49 -3.88 2.31 17.59
N ALA A 50 -4.44 2.42 16.39
CA ALA A 50 -5.68 3.14 16.17
C ALA A 50 -6.91 2.39 16.74
N VAL A 51 -6.92 1.06 16.67
CA VAL A 51 -7.98 0.21 17.27
C VAL A 51 -7.77 0.03 18.78
N GLY A 52 -6.52 -0.12 19.23
CA GLY A 52 -6.21 -0.43 20.62
C GLY A 52 -6.75 -1.81 21.03
N THR A 53 -7.41 -1.87 22.18
CA THR A 53 -8.03 -3.09 22.74
C THR A 53 -9.55 -3.15 22.50
N GLN A 54 -10.09 -2.25 21.69
CA GLN A 54 -11.52 -2.07 21.51
C GLN A 54 -12.09 -3.02 20.46
N HIS A 55 -13.29 -3.53 20.70
CA HIS A 55 -14.12 -4.07 19.62
C HIS A 55 -14.75 -2.92 18.84
N VAL A 56 -14.44 -2.85 17.55
CA VAL A 56 -14.94 -1.81 16.65
C VAL A 56 -15.99 -2.38 15.71
N THR A 57 -17.00 -1.57 15.38
CA THR A 57 -17.96 -1.91 14.32
C THR A 57 -17.27 -1.89 12.96
N TYR A 58 -17.92 -2.50 11.96
CA TYR A 58 -17.43 -2.46 10.58
C TYR A 58 -17.20 -1.02 10.09
N GLU A 59 -18.18 -0.13 10.28
CA GLU A 59 -18.06 1.28 9.88
C GLU A 59 -16.86 1.97 10.52
N LYS A 60 -16.65 1.72 11.81
CA LYS A 60 -15.52 2.32 12.53
C LYS A 60 -14.20 1.74 12.06
N LEU A 61 -14.12 0.43 11.82
CA LEU A 61 -12.94 -0.20 11.25
C LEU A 61 -12.61 0.36 9.87
N ASN A 62 -13.61 0.53 8.99
CA ASN A 62 -13.44 1.09 7.66
C ASN A 62 -12.83 2.50 7.73
N THR A 63 -13.39 3.37 8.57
CA THR A 63 -12.85 4.72 8.79
C THR A 63 -11.41 4.70 9.30
N LEU A 64 -11.08 3.80 10.23
CA LEU A 64 -9.70 3.66 10.72
C LEU A 64 -8.74 3.21 9.62
N ILE A 65 -9.16 2.27 8.77
CA ILE A 65 -8.35 1.79 7.64
C ILE A 65 -8.08 2.93 6.66
N ILE A 66 -9.10 3.71 6.30
CA ILE A 66 -8.97 4.89 5.42
C ILE A 66 -7.99 5.91 6.03
N GLY A 67 -8.09 6.17 7.34
CA GLY A 67 -7.17 7.07 8.03
C GLY A 67 -5.72 6.56 8.01
N VAL A 68 -5.51 5.27 8.27
CA VAL A 68 -4.18 4.65 8.20
C VAL A 68 -3.61 4.72 6.78
N GLU A 69 -4.42 4.45 5.76
CA GLU A 69 -4.04 4.58 4.36
C GLU A 69 -3.59 6.01 4.04
N ALA A 70 -4.37 7.02 4.45
CA ALA A 70 -4.02 8.42 4.21
C ALA A 70 -2.66 8.81 4.84
N VAL A 71 -2.38 8.32 6.05
CA VAL A 71 -1.09 8.53 6.73
C VAL A 71 0.04 7.86 5.97
N LEU A 72 -0.12 6.59 5.57
CA LEU A 72 0.91 5.87 4.83
C LEU A 72 1.20 6.52 3.47
N ASN A 73 0.16 6.96 2.75
CA ASN A 73 0.28 7.60 1.45
C ASN A 73 0.90 9.00 1.50
N SER A 74 0.86 9.66 2.65
CA SER A 74 1.43 11.00 2.86
C SER A 74 2.78 10.99 3.57
N CYS A 75 3.24 9.82 4.05
CA CYS A 75 4.51 9.70 4.76
C CYS A 75 5.70 10.02 3.84
N PRO A 76 6.59 10.96 4.19
CA PRO A 76 7.85 11.21 3.48
C PRO A 76 8.68 9.94 3.25
N LEU A 77 9.12 9.70 2.02
CA LEU A 77 10.11 8.66 1.69
C LEU A 77 11.50 9.26 1.54
N GLU A 78 11.65 10.24 0.66
CA GLU A 78 12.93 10.90 0.38
C GLU A 78 12.69 12.30 -0.18
N PRO A 79 13.61 13.26 0.04
CA PRO A 79 13.54 14.55 -0.62
C PRO A 79 13.73 14.40 -2.14
N VAL A 80 13.01 15.20 -2.93
CA VAL A 80 13.12 15.24 -4.41
C VAL A 80 14.41 15.96 -4.84
N THR A 81 14.85 16.91 -4.02
CA THR A 81 15.93 17.86 -4.29
C THR A 81 16.88 17.91 -3.09
N SER A 82 18.14 18.28 -3.35
CA SER A 82 19.13 18.50 -2.29
C SER A 82 19.20 19.98 -1.86
N ASP A 83 18.42 20.84 -2.51
CA ASP A 83 18.33 22.26 -2.13
C ASP A 83 17.58 22.39 -0.79
N PRO A 84 18.21 22.95 0.25
CA PRO A 84 17.59 23.12 1.57
C PRO A 84 16.41 24.10 1.57
N ASP A 85 16.28 24.97 0.56
CA ASP A 85 15.17 25.92 0.45
C ASP A 85 13.96 25.35 -0.30
N GLU A 86 14.11 24.21 -0.98
CA GLU A 86 13.03 23.51 -1.68
C GLU A 86 12.48 22.32 -0.87
N LEU A 87 11.34 22.53 -0.19
CA LEU A 87 10.67 21.49 0.61
C LEU A 87 9.82 20.51 -0.24
N CYS A 88 10.40 19.97 -1.31
CA CYS A 88 9.72 18.98 -2.14
C CYS A 88 10.12 17.54 -1.74
N VAL A 89 9.14 16.74 -1.33
CA VAL A 89 9.37 15.39 -0.77
C VAL A 89 8.55 14.34 -1.51
N LEU A 90 9.21 13.24 -1.89
CA LEU A 90 8.57 12.07 -2.46
C LEU A 90 7.79 11.34 -1.37
N THR A 91 6.49 11.25 -1.57
CA THR A 91 5.57 10.41 -0.80
C THR A 91 5.17 9.18 -1.61
N PRO A 92 4.71 8.07 -0.98
CA PRO A 92 4.25 6.89 -1.71
C PRO A 92 3.19 7.23 -2.76
N ARG A 93 2.27 8.15 -2.43
CA ARG A 93 1.25 8.64 -3.37
C ARG A 93 1.88 9.30 -4.59
N SER A 94 2.79 10.27 -4.40
CA SER A 94 3.45 10.94 -5.53
C SER A 94 4.27 9.98 -6.39
N LYS A 95 4.95 8.99 -5.78
CA LYS A 95 5.66 7.94 -6.52
C LYS A 95 4.72 7.05 -7.33
N SER A 96 3.54 6.74 -6.80
CA SER A 96 2.56 5.88 -7.49
C SER A 96 1.82 6.59 -8.63
N THR A 97 1.57 7.90 -8.51
CA THR A 97 0.87 8.69 -9.54
C THR A 97 1.83 9.21 -10.62
N GLY A 98 3.15 9.21 -10.35
CA GLY A 98 4.14 9.82 -11.25
C GLY A 98 4.08 11.35 -11.28
N MET A 99 3.33 11.97 -10.37
CA MET A 99 3.25 13.42 -10.22
C MET A 99 4.15 13.86 -9.07
N SER A 100 5.23 14.58 -9.41
CA SER A 100 5.84 15.51 -8.46
C SER A 100 4.79 16.58 -8.14
N LEU A 101 4.61 16.95 -6.88
CA LEU A 101 3.73 18.06 -6.50
C LEU A 101 4.38 19.38 -6.92
N LEU A 102 4.33 19.68 -8.21
CA LEU A 102 4.55 21.01 -8.76
C LEU A 102 3.21 21.46 -9.35
N THR A 103 2.47 22.23 -8.56
CA THR A 103 1.45 23.17 -9.04
C THR A 103 1.78 24.53 -8.46
#